data_AF-A0A176WYF8-F1
#
_entry.id   AF-A0A176WYF8-F1
#
_cell.length_a   1.000
_cell.length_b   1.000
_cell.length_c   1.000
_cell.angle_alpha   90.00
_cell.angle_beta   90.00
_cell.angle_gamma   90.00
#
_symmetry.space_group_name_H-M   'P 1'
#
loop_
_entity.id
_entity.type
_entity.pdbx_description
1 polymer ?
#
loop_
_entity_poly.entity_id
_entity_poly.type
_entity_poly.pdbx_seq_one_letter_code
_entity_poly.pdbx_strand_id
1 'polypeptide(L)'
;MLNQAEKYTGLHESKNNKSLKNILGANPRSTPWCGLFLHAVASKAGRQSPKSYGFAKSWTSFGYAVPVNQAKPGDVVVIRNGRGYHAGILKSMSGKTAQILGGNQSGRVQVSNFNRKAIVSVRR
;
A
#
# COMPACT_ATOMS: atom_id res chain seq x y z
N MET A 1 -5.31 -1.45 9.95
CA MET A 1 -5.17 -0.65 8.71
C MET A 1 -6.02 -1.18 7.56
N LEU A 2 -6.16 -2.51 7.37
CA LEU A 2 -6.93 -3.10 6.26
C LEU A 2 -8.36 -2.55 6.13
N ASN A 3 -9.15 -2.56 7.21
CA ASN A 3 -10.53 -2.04 7.19
C ASN A 3 -10.62 -0.56 6.76
N GLN A 4 -9.58 0.24 7.01
CA GLN A 4 -9.56 1.63 6.56
C GLN A 4 -9.24 1.73 5.07
N ALA A 5 -8.29 0.94 4.57
CA ALA A 5 -8.00 0.91 3.13
C ALA A 5 -9.18 0.40 2.30
N GLU A 6 -9.93 -0.57 2.81
CA GLU A 6 -11.06 -1.15 2.07
C GLU A 6 -12.15 -0.13 1.75
N LYS A 7 -12.33 0.90 2.59
CA LYS A 7 -13.27 2.01 2.36
C LYS A 7 -12.96 2.83 1.10
N TYR A 8 -11.71 2.76 0.61
CA TYR A 8 -11.28 3.48 -0.58
C TYR A 8 -11.24 2.60 -1.82
N THR A 9 -11.61 1.32 -1.72
CA THR A 9 -11.61 0.37 -2.85
C THR A 9 -12.45 0.92 -4.00
N GLY A 10 -11.91 0.84 -5.22
CA GLY A 10 -12.57 1.32 -6.43
C GLY A 10 -12.29 2.78 -6.79
N LEU A 11 -11.70 3.59 -5.89
CA LEU A 11 -11.30 4.96 -6.24
C LEU A 11 -10.27 4.95 -7.37
N HIS A 12 -10.58 5.66 -8.46
CA HIS A 12 -9.77 5.72 -9.68
C HIS A 12 -9.19 7.13 -9.89
N GLU A 13 -7.92 7.23 -10.28
CA GLU A 13 -7.20 8.51 -10.43
C GLU A 13 -7.82 9.49 -11.43
N SER A 14 -8.53 8.97 -12.42
CA SER A 14 -9.27 9.76 -13.41
C SER A 14 -10.71 10.09 -12.99
N LYS A 15 -11.48 9.09 -12.55
CA LYS A 15 -12.90 9.22 -12.20
C LYS A 15 -13.12 9.94 -10.86
N ASN A 16 -12.20 9.73 -9.91
CA ASN A 16 -12.27 10.27 -8.54
C ASN A 16 -11.13 11.23 -8.25
N ASN A 17 -10.63 11.95 -9.28
CA ASN A 17 -9.44 12.80 -9.17
C ASN A 17 -9.52 13.82 -8.02
N LYS A 18 -10.68 14.49 -7.85
CA LYS A 18 -10.88 15.49 -6.79
C LYS A 18 -10.79 14.86 -5.39
N SER A 19 -11.48 13.75 -5.17
CA SER A 19 -11.44 13.03 -3.89
C SER A 19 -10.04 12.49 -3.59
N LEU A 20 -9.37 11.91 -4.59
CA LEU A 20 -8.01 11.40 -4.43
C LEU A 20 -7.00 12.51 -4.17
N LYS A 21 -7.11 13.67 -4.83
CA LYS A 21 -6.26 14.84 -4.51
C LYS A 21 -6.39 15.26 -3.06
N ASN A 22 -7.62 15.31 -2.54
CA ASN A 22 -7.86 15.66 -1.13
C ASN A 22 -7.31 14.61 -0.15
N ILE A 23 -7.37 13.32 -0.51
CA ILE A 23 -6.84 12.22 0.32
C ILE A 23 -5.30 12.19 0.30
N LEU A 24 -4.71 12.39 -0.88
CA LEU A 24 -3.28 12.16 -1.12
C LEU A 24 -2.42 13.41 -0.91
N GLY A 25 -3.03 14.60 -0.96
CA GLY A 25 -2.30 15.88 -0.96
C GLY A 25 -1.48 16.12 -2.24
N ALA A 26 -1.67 15.30 -3.28
CA ALA A 26 -0.93 15.37 -4.55
C ALA A 26 -1.83 14.96 -5.72
N ASN A 27 -1.39 15.30 -6.95
CA ASN A 27 -2.13 14.91 -8.15
C ASN A 27 -1.87 13.42 -8.50
N PRO A 28 -2.86 12.53 -8.41
CA PRO A 28 -2.66 11.10 -8.65
C PRO A 28 -2.30 10.78 -10.11
N ARG A 29 -2.59 11.66 -11.06
CA ARG A 29 -2.27 11.46 -12.49
C ARG A 29 -0.80 11.68 -12.83
N SER A 30 -0.06 12.43 -12.01
CA SER A 30 1.34 12.79 -12.28
C SER A 30 2.31 12.27 -11.22
N THR A 31 1.79 11.74 -10.11
CA THR A 31 2.59 11.30 -8.96
C THR A 31 2.25 9.86 -8.60
N PRO A 32 3.23 8.94 -8.56
CA PRO A 32 3.01 7.61 -8.01
C PRO A 32 2.47 7.70 -6.58
N TRP A 33 1.27 7.15 -6.34
CA TRP A 33 0.51 7.45 -5.14
C TRP A 33 0.24 6.25 -4.22
N CYS A 34 0.94 5.13 -4.41
CA CYS A 34 0.83 3.98 -3.51
C CYS A 34 1.28 4.29 -2.07
N GLY A 35 2.42 4.98 -1.91
CA GLY A 35 2.91 5.42 -0.60
C GLY A 35 2.05 6.52 0.05
N LEU A 36 1.58 7.48 -0.76
CA LEU A 36 0.66 8.53 -0.31
C LEU A 36 -0.67 7.96 0.18
N PHE A 37 -1.22 6.99 -0.55
CA PHE A 37 -2.43 6.28 -0.13
C PHE A 37 -2.21 5.55 1.20
N LEU A 38 -1.08 4.84 1.31
CA LEU A 38 -0.77 4.10 2.53
C LEU A 38 -0.56 5.03 3.73
N HIS A 39 -0.03 6.24 3.51
CA HIS A 39 0.07 7.30 4.53
C HIS A 39 -1.31 7.77 4.98
N ALA A 40 -2.22 8.04 4.04
CA ALA A 40 -3.59 8.43 4.37
C ALA A 40 -4.30 7.35 5.20
N VAL A 41 -4.15 6.08 4.83
CA VAL A 41 -4.70 4.94 5.57
C VAL A 41 -4.06 4.79 6.95
N ALA A 42 -2.73 4.91 7.07
CA ALA A 42 -2.02 4.84 8.34
C ALA A 42 -2.47 5.94 9.29
N SER A 43 -2.57 7.19 8.80
CA SER A 43 -3.03 8.35 9.57
C SER A 43 -4.47 8.15 10.08
N LYS A 44 -5.39 7.65 9.24
CA LYS A 44 -6.76 7.32 9.65
C LYS A 44 -6.85 6.15 10.61
N ALA A 45 -5.82 5.33 10.70
CA ALA A 45 -5.69 4.24 11.67
C ALA A 45 -4.91 4.65 12.93
N GLY A 46 -4.53 5.94 13.07
CA GLY A 46 -3.73 6.42 14.21
C GLY A 46 -2.30 5.92 14.22
N ARG A 47 -1.73 5.56 13.05
CA ARG A 47 -0.38 5.00 12.93
C ARG A 47 0.56 5.97 12.23
N GLN A 48 1.77 6.10 12.75
CA GLN A 48 2.77 6.99 12.21
C GLN A 48 3.42 6.39 10.95
N SER A 49 3.34 7.11 9.83
CA SER A 49 4.03 6.74 8.59
C SER A 49 5.53 7.03 8.68
N PRO A 50 6.37 6.36 7.86
CA PRO A 50 7.78 6.72 7.74
C PRO A 50 7.97 8.16 7.23
N LYS A 51 9.13 8.78 7.51
CA LYS A 51 9.43 10.17 7.12
C LYS A 51 9.22 10.42 5.61
N SER A 52 9.70 9.51 4.78
CA SER A 52 9.62 9.60 3.31
C SER A 52 8.46 8.76 2.76
N TYR A 53 7.26 8.90 3.34
CA TYR A 53 6.09 8.05 3.08
C TYR A 53 5.62 8.00 1.61
N GLY A 54 5.94 9.00 0.80
CA GLY A 54 5.65 8.98 -0.64
C GLY A 54 6.36 7.84 -1.38
N PHE A 55 7.52 7.39 -0.88
CA PHE A 55 8.28 6.30 -1.48
C PHE A 55 7.88 4.96 -0.87
N ALA A 56 7.45 4.01 -1.72
CA ALA A 56 7.11 2.65 -1.30
C ALA A 56 8.25 1.95 -0.51
N LYS A 57 9.51 2.18 -0.88
CA LYS A 57 10.67 1.61 -0.19
C LYS A 57 10.78 2.07 1.27
N SER A 58 10.40 3.31 1.59
CA SER A 58 10.48 3.84 2.95
C SER A 58 9.51 3.14 3.91
N TRP A 59 8.48 2.47 3.41
CA TRP A 59 7.58 1.66 4.22
C TRP A 59 8.23 0.42 4.83
N THR A 60 9.46 0.06 4.40
CA THR A 60 10.27 -0.97 5.07
C THR A 60 10.68 -0.58 6.49
N SER A 61 10.57 0.70 6.88
CA SER A 61 10.83 1.18 8.24
C SER A 61 9.55 1.48 9.04
N PHE A 62 8.37 1.13 8.52
CA PHE A 62 7.10 1.32 9.22
C PHE A 62 7.01 0.35 10.41
N GLY A 63 6.61 0.81 11.61
CA GLY A 63 6.45 -0.07 12.77
C GLY A 63 7.63 -1.02 12.99
N TYR A 64 7.36 -2.30 13.23
CA TYR A 64 8.40 -3.34 13.42
C TYR A 64 8.39 -4.40 12.30
N ALA A 65 9.51 -5.10 12.14
CA ALA A 65 9.68 -6.14 11.13
C ALA A 65 8.91 -7.41 11.49
N VAL A 66 8.22 -8.00 10.52
CA VAL A 66 7.54 -9.29 10.66
C VAL A 66 8.14 -10.28 9.66
N PRO A 67 8.51 -11.50 10.07
CA PRO A 67 8.90 -12.55 9.14
C PRO A 67 7.79 -12.84 8.11
N VAL A 68 8.15 -13.04 6.84
CA VAL A 68 7.16 -13.25 5.76
C VAL A 68 6.23 -14.43 6.04
N ASN A 69 6.71 -15.49 6.69
CA ASN A 69 5.89 -16.64 7.08
C ASN A 69 4.90 -16.36 8.24
N GLN A 70 5.05 -15.23 8.94
CA GLN A 70 4.17 -14.76 10.00
C GLN A 70 3.31 -13.56 9.57
N ALA A 71 3.34 -13.20 8.28
CA ALA A 71 2.55 -12.10 7.75
C ALA A 71 1.05 -12.39 7.92
N LYS A 72 0.31 -11.39 8.39
CA LYS A 72 -1.13 -11.47 8.64
C LYS A 72 -1.88 -10.39 7.86
N PRO A 73 -3.18 -10.59 7.55
CA PRO A 73 -4.02 -9.55 7.01
C PRO A 73 -3.93 -8.26 7.86
N GLY A 74 -3.71 -7.12 7.20
CA GLY A 74 -3.49 -5.84 7.86
C GLY A 74 -2.03 -5.39 7.98
N ASP A 75 -1.07 -6.28 7.75
CA ASP A 75 0.35 -5.92 7.69
C ASP A 75 0.65 -5.06 6.47
N VAL A 76 1.59 -4.13 6.64
CA VAL A 76 2.15 -3.38 5.52
C VAL A 76 3.16 -4.28 4.82
N VAL A 77 3.04 -4.39 3.51
CA VAL A 77 3.93 -5.18 2.67
C VAL A 77 4.58 -4.28 1.64
N VAL A 78 5.90 -4.41 1.52
CA VAL A 78 6.69 -3.77 0.48
C VAL A 78 7.14 -4.86 -0.48
N ILE A 79 6.89 -4.65 -1.76
CA ILE A 79 7.25 -5.57 -2.82
C ILE A 79 8.21 -4.89 -3.82
N ARG A 80 9.08 -5.69 -4.41
CA ARG A 80 9.87 -5.29 -5.58
C ARG A 80 8.98 -5.37 -6.82
N ASN A 81 8.89 -4.28 -7.58
CA ASN A 81 8.13 -4.22 -8.83
C ASN A 81 9.04 -3.67 -9.94
N GLY A 82 9.65 -4.57 -10.72
CA GLY A 82 10.67 -4.22 -11.71
C GLY A 82 11.88 -3.53 -11.05
N ARG A 83 12.21 -2.32 -11.54
CA ARG A 83 13.27 -1.47 -10.97
C ARG A 83 12.83 -0.67 -9.74
N GLY A 84 11.53 -0.66 -9.44
CA GLY A 84 10.94 0.10 -8.35
C GLY A 84 10.43 -0.77 -7.20
N TYR A 85 9.67 -0.11 -6.32
CA TYR A 85 8.99 -0.73 -5.19
C TYR A 85 7.52 -0.35 -5.21
N HIS A 86 6.68 -1.25 -4.71
CA HIS A 86 5.28 -0.97 -4.44
C HIS A 86 4.99 -1.32 -2.98
N ALA A 87 4.05 -0.61 -2.37
CA ALA A 87 3.67 -0.82 -0.98
C ALA A 87 2.14 -0.85 -0.87
N GLY A 88 1.65 -1.71 0.01
CA GLY A 88 0.23 -1.85 0.28
C GLY A 88 -0.02 -2.63 1.56
N ILE A 89 -1.26 -3.03 1.77
CA ILE A 89 -1.70 -3.78 2.94
C ILE A 89 -2.02 -5.20 2.52
N LEU A 90 -1.47 -6.18 3.24
CA LEU A 90 -1.76 -7.57 3.01
C LEU A 90 -3.24 -7.84 3.31
N LYS A 91 -3.97 -8.38 2.35
CA LYS A 91 -5.35 -8.86 2.54
C LYS A 91 -5.37 -10.34 2.85
N SER A 92 -4.58 -11.12 2.11
CA SER A 92 -4.41 -12.56 2.33
C SER A 92 -3.09 -13.01 1.71
N MET A 93 -2.61 -14.18 2.13
CA MET A 93 -1.42 -14.81 1.53
C MET A 93 -1.63 -16.31 1.50
N SER A 94 -1.52 -16.92 0.32
CA SER A 94 -1.70 -18.36 0.12
C SER A 94 -0.73 -18.87 -0.96
N GLY A 95 -0.05 -19.98 -0.65
CA GLY A 95 0.95 -20.58 -1.53
C GLY A 95 2.02 -19.57 -1.96
N LYS A 96 2.08 -19.32 -3.28
CA LYS A 96 3.02 -18.38 -3.92
C LYS A 96 2.42 -16.98 -4.14
N THR A 97 1.19 -16.74 -3.72
CA THR A 97 0.44 -15.52 -4.02
C THR A 97 0.15 -14.72 -2.75
N ALA A 98 0.43 -13.42 -2.79
CA ALA A 98 0.03 -12.45 -1.79
C ALA A 98 -1.01 -11.50 -2.42
N GLN A 99 -2.16 -11.39 -1.79
CA GLN A 99 -3.20 -10.43 -2.18
C GLN A 99 -2.96 -9.13 -1.42
N ILE A 100 -2.66 -8.06 -2.14
CA ILE A 100 -2.26 -6.78 -1.57
C ILE A 100 -3.28 -5.72 -1.99
N LEU A 101 -3.88 -5.08 -0.99
CA LEU A 101 -4.73 -3.90 -1.15
C LEU A 101 -3.85 -2.65 -1.13
N GLY A 102 -3.83 -1.91 -2.24
CA GLY A 102 -3.01 -0.71 -2.37
C GLY A 102 -3.60 0.28 -3.35
N GLY A 103 -3.11 1.52 -3.24
CA GLY A 103 -3.39 2.59 -4.21
C GLY A 103 -2.47 2.50 -5.42
N ASN A 104 -2.84 3.17 -6.50
CA ASN A 104 -2.09 3.22 -7.75
C ASN A 104 -1.84 1.86 -8.41
N GLN A 105 -2.68 0.85 -8.15
CA GLN A 105 -2.64 -0.42 -8.84
C GLN A 105 -3.53 -0.29 -10.07
N SER A 106 -2.96 -0.13 -11.27
CA SER A 106 -3.72 0.20 -12.49
C SER A 106 -4.57 1.47 -12.33
N GLY A 107 -3.98 2.52 -11.74
CA GLY A 107 -4.63 3.82 -11.54
C GLY A 107 -5.78 3.83 -10.53
N ARG A 108 -5.91 2.78 -9.69
CA ARG A 108 -6.99 2.69 -8.69
C ARG A 108 -6.56 2.06 -7.38
N VAL A 109 -7.41 2.20 -6.37
CA VAL A 109 -7.34 1.41 -5.13
C VAL A 109 -8.00 0.06 -5.39
N GLN A 110 -7.22 -1.01 -5.35
CA GLN A 110 -7.75 -2.37 -5.54
C GLN A 110 -6.88 -3.42 -4.86
N VAL A 111 -7.38 -4.65 -4.83
CA VAL A 111 -6.58 -5.82 -4.47
C VAL A 111 -5.91 -6.35 -5.74
N SER A 112 -4.61 -6.60 -5.66
CA SER A 112 -3.88 -7.26 -6.75
C SER A 112 -3.03 -8.40 -6.21
N ASN A 113 -2.82 -9.40 -7.06
CA ASN A 113 -2.05 -10.58 -6.74
C ASN A 113 -0.58 -10.34 -7.07
N PHE A 114 0.29 -10.58 -6.10
CA PHE A 114 1.73 -10.48 -6.26
C PHE A 114 2.40 -11.80 -5.87
N ASN A 115 3.54 -12.08 -6.50
CA ASN A 115 4.33 -13.24 -6.12
C ASN A 115 4.91 -13.01 -4.71
N ARG A 116 4.76 -13.98 -3.83
CA ARG A 116 5.30 -13.94 -2.47
C ARG A 116 6.83 -13.73 -2.44
N LYS A 117 7.54 -14.20 -3.47
CA LYS A 117 9.00 -13.96 -3.63
C LYS A 117 9.35 -12.50 -3.91
N ALA A 118 8.40 -11.69 -4.37
CA ALA A 118 8.61 -10.26 -4.61
C ALA A 118 8.51 -9.44 -3.31
N ILE A 119 8.03 -10.02 -2.21
CA ILE A 119 7.96 -9.34 -0.91
C ILE A 119 9.38 -9.14 -0.39
N VAL A 120 9.76 -7.87 -0.23
CA VAL A 120 11.05 -7.48 0.34
C VAL A 120 10.94 -7.16 1.83
N SER A 121 9.75 -6.80 2.32
CA SER A 121 9.53 -6.50 3.72
C SER A 121 8.06 -6.65 4.10
N VAL A 122 7.82 -7.16 5.30
CA VAL A 122 6.51 -7.16 5.97
C VAL A 122 6.67 -6.40 7.28
N ARG A 123 5.74 -5.50 7.55
CA ARG A 123 5.80 -4.56 8.68
C ARG A 123 4.47 -4.49 9.40
N ARG A 124 4.51 -4.39 10.73
CA ARG A 124 3.32 -4.25 11.56
C ARG A 124 3.43 -3.06 12.49
#